data_AF-A0A3M8LAE0-F1
#
_entry.id   AF-A0A3M8LAE0-F1
#
_cell.length_a   1.000
_cell.length_b   1.000
_cell.length_c   1.000
_cell.angle_alpha   90.00
_cell.angle_beta   90.00
_cell.angle_gamma   90.00
#
_symmetry.space_group_name_H-M   'P 1'
#
loop_
_entity.id
_entity.type
_entity.pdbx_description
1 polymer ?
#
loop_
_entity_poly.entity_id
_entity_poly.type
_entity_poly.pdbx_seq_one_letter_code
_entity_poly.pdbx_strand_id
1 'polypeptide(L)'
;MGIEPGTAAEKLEYAAWLTREAVSELSESLLNDDTLLEGLDLFEQVGRLADAGRVVTAAEVAKRSDRSLGDASLAWKRGSRTGTDLITQVTRVSGPEHAGGCGSAS
;
A
#
# COMPACT_ATOMS: atom_id res chain seq x y z
N MET A 1 -18.59 -3.18 19.65
CA MET A 1 -18.28 -4.53 19.15
C MET A 1 -17.79 -4.36 17.72
N GLY A 2 -16.48 -4.17 17.55
CA GLY A 2 -15.91 -4.00 16.21
C GLY A 2 -16.01 -5.31 15.46
N ILE A 3 -16.49 -5.28 14.22
CA ILE A 3 -16.46 -6.44 13.34
C ILE A 3 -14.97 -6.74 13.12
N GLU A 4 -14.46 -7.82 13.70
CA GLU A 4 -13.12 -8.31 13.37
C GLU A 4 -13.08 -8.57 11.86
N PRO A 5 -12.20 -7.91 11.10
CA PRO A 5 -12.18 -8.06 9.65
C PRO A 5 -11.93 -9.53 9.26
N GLY A 6 -12.84 -10.11 8.47
CA GLY A 6 -12.88 -11.54 8.19
C GLY A 6 -11.86 -11.98 7.14
N THR A 7 -11.62 -11.15 6.14
CA THR A 7 -10.69 -11.39 5.02
C THR A 7 -9.36 -10.66 5.20
N ALA A 8 -8.33 -11.10 4.48
CA ALA A 8 -7.04 -10.42 4.46
C ALA A 8 -7.14 -8.97 3.90
N ALA A 9 -8.03 -8.73 2.94
CA ALA A 9 -8.26 -7.40 2.38
C ALA A 9 -8.87 -6.47 3.43
N GLU A 10 -9.94 -6.89 4.10
CA GLU A 10 -10.56 -6.10 5.18
C GLU A 10 -9.58 -5.83 6.32
N LYS A 11 -8.70 -6.78 6.65
CA LYS A 11 -7.64 -6.59 7.66
C LYS A 11 -6.66 -5.51 7.25
N LEU A 12 -6.23 -5.49 5.99
CA LEU A 12 -5.32 -4.48 5.46
C LEU A 12 -5.99 -3.10 5.38
N GLU A 13 -7.26 -3.02 5.00
CA GLU A 13 -8.04 -1.78 5.00
C GLU A 13 -8.19 -1.21 6.41
N TYR A 14 -8.50 -2.07 7.39
CA TYR A 14 -8.61 -1.67 8.79
C TYR A 14 -7.27 -1.22 9.37
N ALA A 15 -6.19 -1.95 9.08
CA ALA A 15 -4.83 -1.55 9.48
C ALA A 15 -4.43 -0.20 8.87
N ALA A 16 -4.76 0.05 7.60
CA ALA A 16 -4.50 1.33 6.96
C ALA A 16 -5.30 2.48 7.60
N TRP A 17 -6.53 2.24 8.03
CA TRP A 17 -7.31 3.22 8.78
C TRP A 17 -6.66 3.52 10.14
N LEU A 18 -6.37 2.50 10.96
CA LEU A 18 -5.70 2.67 12.26
C LEU A 18 -4.37 3.42 12.13
N THR A 19 -3.58 3.09 11.11
CA THR A 19 -2.28 3.74 10.87
C THR A 19 -2.45 5.23 10.54
N ARG A 20 -3.47 5.60 9.76
CA ARG A 20 -3.77 7.01 9.46
C ARG A 20 -4.23 7.79 10.69
N GLU A 21 -5.08 7.19 11.53
CA GLU A 21 -5.50 7.83 12.80
C GLU A 21 -4.28 8.08 13.69
N ALA A 22 -3.41 7.08 13.86
CA ALA A 22 -2.17 7.22 14.64
C ALA A 22 -1.25 8.33 14.10
N VAL A 23 -1.13 8.49 12.77
CA VAL A 23 -0.37 9.60 12.17
C VAL A 23 -0.94 10.95 12.57
N SER A 24 -2.27 11.12 12.48
CA SER A 24 -2.94 12.38 12.84
C SER A 24 -2.72 12.71 14.33
N GLU A 25 -2.93 11.74 15.21
CA GLU A 25 -2.75 11.91 16.67
C GLU A 25 -1.32 12.31 17.03
N LEU A 26 -0.32 11.61 16.46
CA LEU A 26 1.10 11.91 16.72
C LEU A 26 1.51 13.28 16.16
N SER A 27 0.95 13.70 15.02
CA SER A 27 1.22 15.02 14.42
C SER A 27 0.61 16.19 15.20
N GLU A 28 -0.51 15.98 15.89
CA GLU A 28 -1.21 17.01 16.67
C GLU A 28 -0.66 17.15 18.10
N SER A 29 0.02 16.12 18.58
CA SER A 29 0.53 16.05 19.94
C SER A 29 1.89 16.75 20.12
N LEU A 30 2.04 17.49 21.23
CA LEU A 30 3.35 17.94 21.74
C LEU A 30 4.04 16.75 22.42
N LEU A 31 4.54 15.82 21.61
CA LEU A 31 5.23 14.63 22.11
C LEU A 31 6.54 15.02 22.78
N ASN A 32 6.83 14.36 23.91
CA ASN A 32 8.19 14.31 24.42
C ASN A 32 9.05 13.42 23.50
N ASP A 33 10.37 13.57 23.60
CA ASP A 33 11.33 12.87 22.74
C ASP A 33 11.17 11.35 22.77
N ASP A 34 10.85 10.76 23.93
CA ASP A 34 10.68 9.31 24.06
C ASP A 34 9.45 8.82 23.28
N THR A 35 8.32 9.53 23.36
CA THR A 35 7.11 9.18 22.60
C THR A 35 7.29 9.37 21.10
N LEU A 36 8.07 10.36 20.66
CA LEU A 36 8.42 10.54 19.25
C LEU A 36 9.24 9.35 18.71
N LEU A 37 10.25 8.91 19.48
CA LEU A 37 11.10 7.79 19.10
C LEU A 37 10.35 6.46 19.12
N GLU A 38 9.45 6.25 20.08
CA GLU A 38 8.57 5.08 20.13
C GLU A 38 7.63 5.06 18.92
N GLY A 39 6.99 6.18 18.59
CA GLY A 39 6.14 6.29 17.40
C GLY A 39 6.91 6.00 16.11
N LEU A 40 8.14 6.51 15.99
CA LEU A 40 9.01 6.21 14.85
C LEU A 40 9.31 4.72 14.71
N ASP A 41 9.70 4.05 15.81
CA ASP A 41 9.98 2.61 15.79
C ASP A 41 8.74 1.78 15.41
N LEU A 42 7.57 2.14 15.93
CA LEU A 42 6.30 1.46 15.60
C LEU A 42 5.94 1.62 14.11
N PHE A 43 6.06 2.82 13.54
CA PHE A 43 5.83 3.03 12.11
C PHE A 43 6.80 2.22 11.24
N GLU A 44 8.06 2.13 11.65
CA GLU A 44 9.07 1.31 10.97
C GLU A 44 8.71 -0.18 11.01
N GLN A 45 8.19 -0.69 12.13
CA GLN A 45 7.71 -2.07 12.23
C GLN A 45 6.51 -2.33 11.30
N VAL A 46 5.52 -1.42 11.28
CA VAL A 46 4.36 -1.51 10.37
C VAL A 46 4.81 -1.47 8.91
N GLY A 47 5.72 -0.55 8.56
CA GLY A 47 6.27 -0.40 7.21
C GLY A 47 6.97 -1.66 6.71
N ARG A 48 7.77 -2.31 7.57
CA ARG A 48 8.43 -3.59 7.25
C ARG A 48 7.44 -4.72 6.98
N LEU A 49 6.37 -4.82 7.77
CA LEU A 49 5.31 -5.82 7.56
C LEU A 49 4.58 -5.58 6.24
N ALA A 50 4.24 -4.32 5.94
CA ALA A 50 3.61 -3.95 4.68
C ALA A 50 4.51 -4.26 3.47
N ASP A 51 5.81 -3.97 3.56
CA ASP A 51 6.77 -4.28 2.49
C ASP A 51 6.93 -5.80 2.27
N ALA A 52 7.00 -6.58 3.35
CA ALA A 52 7.03 -8.04 3.24
C ALA A 52 5.78 -8.58 2.53
N GLY A 53 4.60 -8.09 2.88
CA GLY A 53 3.34 -8.42 2.20
C GLY A 53 3.34 -8.04 0.72
N ARG A 54 3.87 -6.85 0.40
CA ARG A 54 4.06 -6.37 -0.98
C ARG A 54 4.98 -7.29 -1.78
N VAL A 55 6.11 -7.72 -1.23
CA VAL A 55 7.04 -8.64 -1.90
C VAL A 55 6.37 -9.97 -2.23
N VAL A 56 5.67 -10.57 -1.28
CA VAL A 56 4.99 -11.87 -1.46
C VAL A 56 3.89 -11.77 -2.53
N THR A 57 3.05 -10.73 -2.44
CA THR A 57 1.95 -10.52 -3.39
C THR A 57 2.45 -10.20 -4.78
N ALA A 58 3.48 -9.36 -4.92
CA ALA A 58 4.11 -9.05 -6.20
C ALA A 58 4.74 -10.29 -6.86
N ALA A 59 5.39 -11.15 -6.09
CA ALA A 59 5.96 -12.40 -6.60
C ALA A 59 4.87 -13.32 -7.17
N GLU A 60 3.74 -13.47 -6.50
CA GLU A 60 2.63 -14.28 -7.00
C GLU A 60 1.96 -13.65 -8.24
N VAL A 61 1.81 -12.32 -8.27
CA VAL A 61 1.35 -11.61 -9.48
C VAL A 61 2.29 -11.85 -10.65
N ALA A 62 3.61 -11.79 -10.44
CA ALA A 62 4.60 -12.05 -11.48
C ALA A 62 4.49 -13.49 -12.01
N LYS A 63 4.42 -14.48 -11.10
CA LYS A 63 4.25 -15.89 -11.46
C LYS A 63 2.97 -16.13 -12.27
N ARG A 64 1.85 -15.56 -11.84
CA ARG A 64 0.56 -15.70 -12.55
C ARG A 64 0.50 -14.92 -13.85
N SER A 65 1.43 -13.99 -14.06
CA SER A 65 1.54 -13.19 -15.27
C SER A 65 2.57 -13.73 -16.25
N ASP A 66 3.10 -14.93 -16.03
CA ASP A 66 4.09 -15.53 -16.93
C ASP A 66 3.56 -15.57 -18.37
N ARG A 67 4.44 -15.22 -19.32
CA ARG A 67 4.11 -15.18 -20.75
C ARG A 67 3.86 -16.57 -21.31
N SER A 68 4.45 -17.61 -20.72
CA SER A 68 4.22 -19.00 -21.11
C SER A 68 2.77 -19.45 -20.91
N LEU A 69 2.01 -18.72 -20.09
CA LEU A 69 0.58 -18.98 -19.84
C LEU A 69 -0.33 -18.40 -20.93
N GLY A 70 0.19 -17.63 -21.88
CA GLY A 70 -0.61 -17.07 -22.98
C GLY A 70 -1.81 -16.26 -22.50
N ASP A 71 -3.01 -16.61 -22.98
CA ASP A 71 -4.30 -16.00 -22.61
C ASP A 71 -4.73 -16.32 -21.17
N ALA A 72 -4.21 -17.38 -20.56
CA ALA A 72 -4.44 -17.69 -19.17
C ALA A 72 -3.67 -16.75 -18.22
N SER A 73 -2.65 -16.03 -18.72
CA SER A 73 -1.82 -15.08 -17.98
C SER A 73 -2.67 -13.98 -17.33
N LEU A 74 -2.37 -13.64 -16.08
CA LEU A 74 -3.00 -12.54 -15.38
C LEU A 74 -2.74 -11.20 -16.07
N ALA A 75 -1.54 -10.98 -16.61
CA ALA A 75 -1.22 -9.77 -17.38
C ALA A 75 -2.11 -9.67 -18.63
N TRP A 76 -2.25 -10.77 -19.38
CA TRP A 76 -3.12 -10.81 -20.56
C TRP A 76 -4.58 -10.50 -20.20
N LYS A 77 -5.11 -11.15 -19.16
CA LYS A 77 -6.48 -10.95 -18.66
C LYS A 77 -6.74 -9.52 -18.15
N ARG A 78 -5.70 -8.81 -17.70
CA ARG A 78 -5.78 -7.44 -17.21
C ARG A 78 -5.36 -6.39 -18.23
N GLY A 79 -5.08 -6.80 -19.48
CA GLY A 79 -4.68 -5.88 -20.56
C GLY A 79 -3.28 -5.30 -20.39
N SER A 80 -2.45 -5.87 -19.50
CA SER A 80 -1.06 -5.46 -19.30
C SER A 80 -0.12 -6.29 -20.17
N ARG A 81 1.00 -5.68 -20.59
CA ARG A 81 1.98 -6.36 -21.46
C ARG A 81 2.82 -7.38 -20.71
N THR A 82 3.14 -7.12 -19.44
CA THR A 82 3.92 -8.01 -18.58
C THR A 82 3.40 -7.97 -17.13
N GLY A 83 3.78 -8.97 -16.32
CA GLY A 83 3.52 -8.96 -14.88
C GLY A 83 4.16 -7.76 -14.17
N THR A 84 5.34 -7.31 -14.62
CA THR A 84 6.00 -6.13 -14.07
C THR A 84 5.23 -4.84 -14.37
N ASP A 85 4.66 -4.71 -15.58
CA ASP A 85 3.80 -3.58 -15.92
C ASP A 85 2.54 -3.57 -15.04
N LEU A 86 1.94 -4.74 -14.83
CA LEU A 86 0.75 -4.89 -13.98
C LEU A 86 1.06 -4.54 -12.51
N ILE A 87 2.17 -5.03 -11.95
CA ILE A 87 2.60 -4.70 -10.59
C ILE A 87 2.83 -3.19 -10.48
N THR A 88 3.55 -2.61 -11.43
CA THR A 88 3.84 -1.17 -11.46
C THR A 88 2.57 -0.33 -11.49
N GLN A 89 1.60 -0.71 -12.33
CA GLN A 89 0.31 -0.04 -12.42
C GLN A 89 -0.44 -0.09 -11.08
N VAL A 90 -0.51 -1.24 -10.43
CA VAL A 90 -1.23 -1.38 -9.15
C VAL A 90 -0.54 -0.60 -8.03
N THR A 91 0.79 -0.68 -7.91
CA THR A 91 1.52 -0.03 -6.81
C THR A 91 1.71 1.47 -6.98
N ARG A 92 1.62 2.00 -8.21
CA ARG A 92 1.76 3.45 -8.48
C ARG A 92 0.44 4.20 -8.54
N VAL A 93 -0.71 3.51 -8.55
CA VAL A 93 -2.03 4.15 -8.50
C VAL A 93 -2.42 4.57 -7.06
N SER A 94 -1.63 4.23 -6.05
CA SER A 94 -1.82 4.69 -4.67
C SER A 94 -0.85 5.81 -4.29
N GLY A 95 -0.88 6.92 -5.01
CA GLY A 95 -0.47 8.21 -4.45
C GLY A 95 -1.74 8.94 -3.99
N PRO A 96 -1.76 9.60 -2.81
CA PRO A 96 -2.71 10.69 -2.61
C PRO A 96 -2.60 11.60 -3.83
N GLU A 97 -3.74 12.06 -4.34
CA GLU A 97 -3.77 13.17 -5.27
C GLU A 97 -2.71 14.21 -4.91
N HIS A 98 -1.95 14.66 -5.91
CA HIS A 98 -1.14 15.87 -5.79
C HIS A 98 -2.07 17.03 -5.40
N ALA A 99 -2.28 17.25 -4.11
CA ALA A 99 -2.60 18.55 -3.55
C ALA A 99 -1.32 19.40 -3.58
N GLY A 100 -0.90 19.75 -4.79
CA GLY A 100 0.22 20.63 -5.08
C GLY A 100 -0.21 21.49 -6.26
N GLY A 101 -0.91 22.59 -5.97
CA GLY A 101 -1.25 23.58 -6.97
C GLY A 101 0.01 24.26 -7.52
N CYS A 102 -0.06 24.66 -8.79
CA CYS A 102 0.30 26.00 -9.31
C CYS A 102 0.28 25.94 -10.85
N GLY A 103 -0.29 26.97 -11.50
CA GLY A 103 0.07 27.30 -12.88
C GLY A 103 -1.08 27.64 -13.81
N SER A 104 -1.46 28.92 -13.80
CA SER A 104 -2.31 29.63 -14.78
C SER A 104 -1.89 29.49 -16.25
N ALA A 105 -2.89 29.40 -17.14
CA ALA A 105 -2.98 29.96 -18.51
C ALA A 105 -4.16 29.24 -19.21
N SER A 106 -5.19 29.85 -19.80
CA SER A 106 -5.46 31.21 -20.29
C SER A 106 -6.95 31.52 -20.16
#